data_AF-A0A960QSI3-F1
#
_entry.id   AF-A0A960QSI3-F1
#
_cell.length_a   1.000
_cell.length_b   1.000
_cell.length_c   1.000
_cell.angle_alpha   90.00
_cell.angle_beta   90.00
_cell.angle_gamma   90.00
#
_symmetry.space_group_name_H-M   'P 1'
#
loop_
_entity.id
_entity.type
_entity.pdbx_description
1 polymer ?
#
loop_
_entity_poly.entity_id
_entity_poly.type
_entity_poly.pdbx_seq_one_letter_code
_entity_poly.pdbx_strand_id
1 'polypeptide(L)'
;MDDLSKYDEDFFLFLEAGFIAINQADEDAALKMFKACELLRPENTLTTVGLGYLHLHKLELKAAIEYFRTVIAKEPDNTMAQTFLGIALSLTPDQVTEGEKVLEKAAKNSTDADVKKVANTTLDFVDEFVKKTGTSPR
;
A
#
# COMPACT_ATOMS: atom_id res chain seq x y z
N MET A 1 -16.02 -8.47 26.83
CA MET A 1 -15.43 -8.20 25.51
C MET A 1 -16.53 -8.59 24.53
N ASP A 2 -17.18 -7.61 23.92
CA ASP A 2 -18.30 -7.89 23.02
C ASP A 2 -17.81 -8.76 21.87
N ASP A 3 -18.60 -9.78 21.54
CA ASP A 3 -18.32 -10.68 20.43
C ASP A 3 -18.40 -9.88 19.12
N LEU A 4 -17.24 -9.47 18.61
CA LEU A 4 -17.14 -8.74 17.36
C LEU A 4 -17.51 -9.63 16.16
N SER A 5 -17.56 -10.96 16.29
CA SER A 5 -17.89 -11.86 15.17
C SER A 5 -19.28 -11.60 14.58
N LYS A 6 -20.21 -11.02 15.36
CA LYS A 6 -21.53 -10.61 14.87
C LYS A 6 -21.49 -9.48 13.81
N TYR A 7 -20.34 -8.83 13.66
CA TYR A 7 -20.09 -7.77 12.68
C TYR A 7 -19.21 -8.25 11.51
N ASP A 8 -19.05 -9.56 11.28
CA ASP A 8 -18.25 -10.05 10.14
C ASP A 8 -18.74 -9.51 8.78
N GLU A 9 -20.07 -9.34 8.63
CA GLU A 9 -20.66 -8.74 7.44
C GLU A 9 -20.25 -7.27 7.23
N ASP A 10 -19.93 -6.55 8.32
CA ASP A 10 -19.47 -5.16 8.29
C ASP A 10 -17.97 -5.03 7.97
N PHE A 11 -17.26 -6.14 7.72
CA PHE A 11 -15.83 -6.13 7.43
C PHE A 11 -15.47 -5.12 6.32
N PHE A 12 -16.20 -5.16 5.20
CA PHE A 12 -15.93 -4.27 4.07
C PHE A 12 -16.31 -2.82 4.38
N LEU A 13 -17.33 -2.59 5.20
CA LEU A 13 -17.70 -1.26 5.67
C LEU A 13 -16.59 -0.65 6.54
N PHE A 14 -16.04 -1.42 7.49
CA PHE A 14 -14.92 -0.96 8.30
C PHE A 14 -13.66 -0.75 7.44
N LEU A 15 -13.41 -1.63 6.47
CA LEU A 15 -12.28 -1.49 5.56
C LEU A 15 -12.36 -0.19 4.75
N GLU A 16 -13.50 0.08 4.13
CA GLU A 16 -13.75 1.31 3.38
C GLU A 16 -13.66 2.56 4.27
N ALA A 17 -14.25 2.52 5.47
CA ALA A 17 -14.15 3.61 6.44
C ALA A 17 -12.69 3.89 6.84
N GLY A 18 -11.87 2.84 6.97
CA GLY A 18 -10.42 2.98 7.22
C GLY A 18 -9.71 3.73 6.10
N PHE A 19 -9.99 3.39 4.84
CA PHE A 19 -9.42 4.10 3.69
C PHE A 19 -9.91 5.56 3.57
N ILE A 20 -11.19 5.81 3.86
CA ILE A 20 -11.74 7.17 3.90
C ILE A 20 -11.05 8.01 4.99
N ALA A 21 -10.83 7.44 6.17
CA ALA A 21 -10.14 8.11 7.27
C ALA A 21 -8.69 8.48 6.91
N ILE A 22 -7.96 7.59 6.21
CA ILE A 22 -6.63 7.91 5.65
C ILE A 22 -6.71 9.16 4.75
N ASN A 23 -7.67 9.21 3.83
CA ASN A 23 -7.83 10.35 2.92
C ASN A 23 -8.19 11.67 3.65
N GLN A 24 -8.73 11.57 4.87
CA GLN A 24 -9.02 12.71 5.75
C GLN A 24 -7.86 13.05 6.70
N ALA A 25 -6.74 12.32 6.62
CA ALA A 25 -5.62 12.37 7.56
C ALA A 25 -6.04 12.09 9.03
N ASP A 26 -7.13 11.36 9.25
CA ASP A 26 -7.55 10.88 10.57
C ASP A 26 -6.93 9.50 10.84
N GLU A 27 -5.68 9.51 11.29
CA GLU A 27 -4.92 8.29 11.57
C GLU A 27 -5.55 7.44 12.67
N ASP A 28 -6.12 8.10 13.69
CA ASP A 28 -6.73 7.42 14.84
C ASP A 28 -7.98 6.65 14.41
N ALA A 29 -8.82 7.25 13.56
CA ALA A 29 -9.98 6.58 12.99
C ALA A 29 -9.55 5.45 12.07
N ALA A 30 -8.59 5.68 11.17
CA ALA A 30 -8.07 4.65 10.26
C ALA A 30 -7.56 3.42 11.04
N LEU A 31 -6.74 3.63 12.06
CA LEU A 31 -6.18 2.55 12.87
C LEU A 31 -7.26 1.78 13.63
N LYS A 32 -8.28 2.46 14.18
CA LYS A 32 -9.42 1.79 14.84
C LYS A 32 -10.19 0.91 13.87
N MET A 33 -10.43 1.39 12.66
CA MET A 33 -11.16 0.64 11.63
C MET A 33 -10.40 -0.60 11.17
N PHE A 34 -9.11 -0.47 10.87
CA PHE A 34 -8.31 -1.63 10.47
C PHE A 34 -8.10 -2.64 11.60
N LYS A 35 -7.99 -2.20 12.87
CA LYS A 35 -7.98 -3.12 14.01
C LYS A 35 -9.29 -3.90 14.15
N ALA A 36 -10.43 -3.28 13.85
CA ALA A 36 -11.70 -4.02 13.79
C ALA A 36 -11.65 -5.08 12.67
N CYS A 37 -11.17 -4.73 11.47
CA CYS A 37 -11.00 -5.69 10.38
C CYS A 37 -10.07 -6.85 10.75
N GLU A 38 -8.95 -6.59 11.43
CA GLU A 38 -7.99 -7.62 11.87
C GLU A 38 -8.62 -8.58 12.88
N LEU A 39 -9.46 -8.09 13.79
CA LEU A 39 -10.19 -8.94 14.73
C LEU A 39 -11.26 -9.79 14.05
N LEU A 40 -11.92 -9.26 13.02
CA LEU A 40 -12.95 -9.98 12.27
C LEU A 40 -12.35 -11.05 11.37
N ARG A 41 -11.31 -10.70 10.60
CA ARG A 41 -10.67 -11.58 9.62
C ARG A 41 -9.14 -11.49 9.70
N PRO A 42 -8.52 -12.15 10.69
CA PRO A 42 -7.07 -12.04 10.96
C PRO A 42 -6.17 -12.48 9.79
N GLU A 43 -6.67 -13.37 8.93
CA GLU A 43 -5.93 -13.87 7.76
C GLU A 43 -6.17 -13.06 6.49
N ASN A 44 -7.06 -12.05 6.51
CA ASN A 44 -7.38 -11.28 5.33
C ASN A 44 -6.29 -10.25 5.01
N THR A 45 -5.71 -10.37 3.82
CA THR A 45 -4.61 -9.53 3.34
C THR A 45 -5.02 -8.09 3.05
N LEU A 46 -6.30 -7.79 2.79
CA LEU A 46 -6.76 -6.42 2.54
C LEU A 46 -6.59 -5.52 3.77
N THR A 47 -6.76 -6.07 4.97
CA THR A 47 -6.47 -5.33 6.21
C THR A 47 -5.00 -4.99 6.31
N THR A 48 -4.12 -5.93 6.00
CA THR A 48 -2.66 -5.72 5.96
C THR A 48 -2.27 -4.68 4.89
N VAL A 49 -2.93 -4.69 3.73
CA VAL A 49 -2.79 -3.64 2.71
C VAL A 49 -3.22 -2.27 3.27
N GLY A 50 -4.36 -2.19 3.95
CA GLY A 50 -4.86 -0.97 4.56
C GLY A 50 -3.89 -0.37 5.60
N LEU A 51 -3.34 -1.20 6.48
CA LEU A 51 -2.32 -0.79 7.44
C LEU A 51 -1.03 -0.32 6.75
N GLY A 52 -0.55 -1.07 5.75
CA GLY A 52 0.60 -0.65 4.94
C GLY A 52 0.36 0.68 4.24
N TYR A 53 -0.85 0.91 3.73
CA TYR A 53 -1.26 2.15 3.07
C TYR A 53 -1.33 3.33 4.05
N LEU A 54 -1.80 3.11 5.29
CA LEU A 54 -1.72 4.12 6.36
C LEU A 54 -0.27 4.54 6.61
N HIS A 55 0.65 3.58 6.78
CA HIS A 55 2.07 3.87 6.97
C HIS A 55 2.70 4.59 5.77
N LEU A 56 2.29 4.23 4.54
CA LEU A 56 2.75 4.91 3.34
C LEU A 56 2.32 6.38 3.30
N HIS A 57 1.06 6.68 3.65
CA HIS A 57 0.55 8.06 3.75
C HIS A 57 1.31 8.90 4.79
N LYS A 58 1.77 8.27 5.86
CA LYS A 58 2.61 8.89 6.88
C LYS A 58 4.08 9.03 6.50
N LEU A 59 4.47 8.58 5.30
CA LEU A 59 5.86 8.46 4.86
C LEU A 59 6.73 7.58 5.79
N GLU A 60 6.11 6.65 6.52
CA GLU A 60 6.77 5.64 7.34
C GLU A 60 7.21 4.47 6.44
N LEU A 61 8.07 4.77 5.47
CA LEU A 61 8.36 3.91 4.31
C LEU A 61 8.83 2.50 4.71
N LYS A 62 9.63 2.37 5.76
CA LYS A 62 10.12 1.06 6.24
C LYS A 62 8.96 0.14 6.65
N ALA A 63 8.04 0.66 7.46
CA ALA A 63 6.87 -0.10 7.91
C ALA A 63 5.96 -0.44 6.72
N ALA A 64 5.69 0.53 5.85
CA ALA A 64 4.89 0.30 4.64
C ALA A 64 5.46 -0.83 3.78
N ILE A 65 6.78 -0.83 3.53
CA ILE A 65 7.48 -1.88 2.78
C ILE A 65 7.28 -3.25 3.44
N GLU A 66 7.42 -3.35 4.77
CA GLU A 66 7.23 -4.62 5.50
C GLU A 66 5.80 -5.16 5.37
N TYR A 67 4.79 -4.29 5.52
CA TYR A 67 3.39 -4.66 5.32
C TYR A 67 3.12 -5.18 3.91
N PHE A 68 3.57 -4.47 2.87
CA PHE A 68 3.32 -4.92 1.49
C PHE A 68 4.11 -6.18 1.12
N ARG A 69 5.35 -6.34 1.60
CA ARG A 69 6.10 -7.60 1.42
C ARG A 69 5.38 -8.78 2.08
N THR A 70 4.75 -8.57 3.24
CA THR A 70 3.94 -9.60 3.92
C THR A 70 2.74 -10.00 3.09
N VAL A 71 2.03 -9.05 2.47
CA VAL A 71 0.92 -9.33 1.56
C VAL A 71 1.41 -10.11 0.35
N ILE A 72 2.48 -9.67 -0.30
CA ILE A 72 3.03 -10.31 -1.52
C ILE A 72 3.56 -11.72 -1.24
N ALA A 73 4.06 -11.99 -0.02
CA ALA A 73 4.47 -13.33 0.38
C ALA A 73 3.29 -14.31 0.44
N LYS A 74 2.10 -13.84 0.83
CA LYS A 74 0.86 -14.64 0.84
C LYS A 74 0.17 -14.66 -0.53
N GLU A 75 0.18 -13.53 -1.23
CA GLU A 75 -0.49 -13.31 -2.51
C GLU A 75 0.49 -12.74 -3.54
N PRO A 76 1.30 -13.59 -4.19
CA PRO A 76 2.35 -13.13 -5.12
C PRO A 76 1.83 -12.36 -6.33
N ASP A 77 0.56 -12.51 -6.67
CA ASP A 77 -0.11 -11.89 -7.81
C ASP A 77 -0.98 -10.68 -7.42
N ASN A 78 -0.93 -10.24 -6.15
CA ASN A 78 -1.64 -9.04 -5.70
C ASN A 78 -0.96 -7.78 -6.26
N THR A 79 -1.43 -7.33 -7.42
CA THR A 79 -0.86 -6.19 -8.15
C THR A 79 -1.07 -4.87 -7.43
N MET A 80 -2.10 -4.74 -6.58
CA MET A 80 -2.31 -3.56 -5.74
C MET A 80 -1.20 -3.43 -4.68
N ALA A 81 -0.91 -4.51 -3.94
CA ALA A 81 0.16 -4.53 -2.95
C ALA A 81 1.54 -4.34 -3.61
N GLN A 82 1.76 -4.91 -4.80
CA GLN A 82 2.97 -4.64 -5.58
C GLN A 82 3.08 -3.16 -5.94
N THR A 83 2.02 -2.51 -6.41
CA THR A 83 2.05 -1.08 -6.72
C THR A 83 2.38 -0.23 -5.51
N PHE A 84 1.76 -0.47 -4.34
CA PHE A 84 2.08 0.29 -3.14
C PHE A 84 3.50 0.02 -2.61
N LEU A 85 3.99 -1.22 -2.70
CA LEU A 85 5.40 -1.53 -2.43
C LEU A 85 6.32 -0.74 -3.36
N GLY A 86 6.00 -0.74 -4.65
CA GLY A 86 6.72 0.00 -5.67
C GLY A 86 6.85 1.48 -5.33
N ILE A 87 5.73 2.14 -4.99
CA ILE A 87 5.71 3.54 -4.53
C ILE A 87 6.61 3.74 -3.31
N ALA A 88 6.47 2.90 -2.27
CA ALA A 88 7.25 3.04 -1.04
C ALA A 88 8.77 2.87 -1.27
N LEU A 89 9.16 1.93 -2.13
CA LEU A 89 10.55 1.69 -2.52
C LEU A 89 11.10 2.86 -3.36
N SER A 90 10.30 3.39 -4.29
CA SER A 90 10.65 4.55 -5.13
C SER A 90 10.88 5.83 -4.32
N LEU A 91 10.22 5.97 -3.17
CA LEU A 91 10.45 7.06 -2.22
C LEU A 91 11.64 6.80 -1.27
N THR A 92 12.25 5.61 -1.31
CA THR A 92 13.39 5.26 -0.48
C THR A 92 14.69 5.34 -1.30
N PRO A 93 15.63 6.25 -0.98
CA PRO A 93 16.78 6.56 -1.85
C PRO A 93 17.59 5.36 -2.37
N ASP A 94 17.84 4.37 -1.53
CA ASP A 94 18.67 3.21 -1.89
C ASP A 94 17.87 2.05 -2.53
N GLN A 95 16.55 2.21 -2.68
CA GLN A 95 15.64 1.15 -3.16
C GLN A 95 14.88 1.53 -4.43
N VAL A 96 15.17 2.70 -5.02
CA VAL A 96 14.46 3.22 -6.20
C VAL A 96 14.41 2.20 -7.35
N THR A 97 15.55 1.59 -7.69
CA THR A 97 15.62 0.58 -8.78
C THR A 97 14.81 -0.68 -8.47
N GLU A 98 14.65 -1.07 -7.21
CA GLU A 98 13.75 -2.17 -6.85
C GLU A 98 12.29 -1.74 -7.04
N GLY A 99 11.95 -0.53 -6.59
CA GLY A 99 10.61 0.04 -6.75
C GLY A 99 10.14 0.05 -8.19
N GLU A 100 11.00 0.47 -9.13
CA GLU A 100 10.70 0.49 -10.56
C GLU A 100 10.37 -0.90 -11.11
N LYS A 101 11.21 -1.91 -10.82
CA LYS A 101 10.98 -3.28 -11.26
C LYS A 101 9.64 -3.82 -10.74
N VAL A 102 9.30 -3.48 -9.50
CA VAL A 102 8.03 -3.88 -8.89
C VAL A 102 6.86 -3.19 -9.59
N LEU A 103 6.95 -1.88 -9.86
CA LEU A 103 5.92 -1.12 -10.58
C LEU A 103 5.72 -1.61 -12.02
N GLU A 104 6.80 -1.88 -12.75
CA GLU A 104 6.75 -2.45 -14.10
C GLU A 104 6.03 -3.81 -14.11
N LYS A 105 6.37 -4.68 -13.15
CA LYS A 105 5.69 -5.97 -12.98
C LYS A 105 4.20 -5.79 -12.67
N ALA A 106 3.85 -4.89 -11.77
CA ALA A 106 2.47 -4.61 -11.39
C ALA A 106 1.65 -4.09 -12.58
N ALA A 107 2.18 -3.11 -13.33
CA ALA A 107 1.52 -2.55 -14.51
C ALA A 107 1.32 -3.60 -15.62
N LYS A 108 2.32 -4.45 -15.83
CA LYS A 108 2.26 -5.52 -16.84
C LYS A 108 1.24 -6.60 -16.49
N ASN A 109 1.19 -7.02 -15.22
CA ASN A 109 0.40 -8.17 -14.80
C ASN A 109 -1.03 -7.82 -14.38
N SER A 110 -1.31 -6.56 -14.08
CA SER A 110 -2.66 -6.15 -13.67
C SER A 110 -3.64 -6.17 -14.83
N THR A 111 -4.91 -6.48 -14.56
CA THR A 111 -6.03 -6.19 -15.46
C THR A 111 -6.77 -4.91 -15.05
N ASP A 112 -6.57 -4.44 -13.83
CA ASP A 112 -7.14 -3.23 -13.26
C ASP A 112 -6.49 -1.97 -13.87
N ALA A 113 -7.33 -1.09 -14.42
CA ALA A 113 -6.89 0.12 -15.10
C ALA A 113 -6.31 1.17 -14.15
N ASP A 114 -6.81 1.26 -12.92
CA ASP A 114 -6.31 2.19 -11.91
C ASP A 114 -4.94 1.75 -11.41
N VAL A 115 -4.75 0.46 -11.17
CA VAL A 115 -3.43 -0.10 -10.82
C VAL A 115 -2.40 0.22 -11.92
N LYS A 116 -2.76 0.01 -13.20
CA LYS A 116 -1.87 0.37 -14.32
C LYS A 116 -1.54 1.85 -14.36
N LYS A 117 -2.57 2.69 -14.21
CA LYS A 117 -2.41 4.15 -14.25
C LYS A 117 -1.50 4.62 -13.14
N VAL A 118 -1.76 4.22 -11.89
CA VAL A 118 -0.95 4.60 -10.73
C VAL A 118 0.48 4.12 -10.88
N ALA A 119 0.69 2.87 -11.29
CA ALA A 119 2.03 2.33 -11.49
C ALA A 119 2.82 3.11 -12.56
N ASN A 120 2.22 3.38 -13.72
CA ASN A 120 2.87 4.13 -14.80
C ASN A 120 3.14 5.59 -14.42
N THR A 121 2.18 6.27 -13.79
CA THR A 121 2.40 7.64 -13.31
C THR A 121 3.50 7.72 -12.26
N THR A 122 3.64 6.69 -11.42
CA THR A 122 4.74 6.61 -10.46
C THR A 122 6.08 6.42 -11.16
N LEU A 123 6.15 5.55 -12.18
CA LEU A 123 7.36 5.37 -13.00
C LEU A 123 7.78 6.68 -13.68
N ASP A 124 6.83 7.40 -14.29
CA ASP A 124 7.10 8.71 -14.91
C ASP A 124 7.67 9.70 -13.88
N PHE A 125 7.09 9.75 -12.68
CA PHE A 125 7.59 10.59 -11.58
C PHE A 125 9.02 10.23 -11.16
N VAL A 126 9.32 8.93 -11.04
CA VAL A 126 10.66 8.46 -10.64
C VAL A 126 11.70 8.85 -11.69
N ASP A 127 11.40 8.63 -12.96
CA ASP A 127 12.29 8.98 -14.07
C ASP A 127 12.48 10.49 -14.20
N GLU A 128 11.44 11.29 -13.95
CA GLU A 128 11.54 12.75 -14.05
C GLU A 128 12.21 13.40 -12.83
N PHE A 129 11.87 12.99 -11.62
CA PHE A 129 12.21 13.75 -10.41
C PHE A 129 13.19 13.03 -9.48
N VAL A 130 13.14 11.70 -9.39
CA VAL A 130 13.98 10.94 -8.46
C VAL A 130 15.36 10.68 -9.07
N LYS A 131 15.40 10.22 -10.32
CA LYS A 131 16.68 9.93 -11.00
C LYS A 131 17.42 11.17 -11.46
N LYS A 132 16.74 12.17 -12.03
CA LYS A 132 17.39 13.40 -12.55
C LYS A 132 17.97 14.28 -11.45
N THR A 133 17.47 14.20 -10.21
CA THR A 133 18.02 14.93 -9.06
C THR A 133 19.22 14.21 -8.45
N GLY A 134 19.37 12.90 -8.66
CA GLY A 134 20.55 12.12 -8.28
C GLY A 134 21.80 12.39 -9.14
N THR A 135 21.65 13.05 -10.30
CA THR A 135 22.75 13.51 -11.15
C THR A 135 23.06 14.99 -10.92
N SER A 136 23.37 15.38 -9.68
CA SER A 136 24.08 16.65 -9.47
C SER A 136 25.58 16.41 -9.68
N PRO A 137 26.25 17.14 -10.59
CA PRO A 137 27.70 17.05 -10.72
C PRO A 137 28.33 17.56 -9.41
N ARG A 138 29.10 16.69 -8.75
CA ARG A 138 30.11 17.14 -7.79
C ARG A 138 31.24 17.83 -8.54
#